data_AF-A0A8S3FWA5-F1
#
_entry.id   AF-A0A8S3FWA5-F1
#
_cell.length_a   1.000
_cell.length_b   1.000
_cell.length_c   1.000
_cell.angle_alpha   90.00
_cell.angle_beta   90.00
_cell.angle_gamma   90.00
#
_symmetry.space_group_name_H-M   'P 1'
#
loop_
_entity.id
_entity.type
_entity.pdbx_description
1 polymer ?
#
loop_
_entity_poly.entity_id
_entity_poly.type
_entity_poly.pdbx_seq_one_letter_code
_entity_poly.pdbx_strand_id
1 'polypeptide(L)'
;IDFDKIDDHAEAFGGADVHFSCLGTTRGKSGAEGFRRVDYDYVVGIARLAKQQGCKHFHLVSSQGANENSYFLYPQVKGQSEAAITKMSFDRLSIYRPAVLMVDRAESRTLERLARTILSYTIQRIAPEWLTTPIDVLGRAMCLNSFTKDRPNVEILDNHAIFRLAEQQSNSESDQSKTTNEL
;
A
#
# COMPACT_ATOMS: atom_id res chain seq x y z
N ILE A 1 5.94 20.05 2.60
CA ILE A 1 5.58 19.71 1.22
C ILE A 1 4.12 20.10 1.04
N ASP A 2 3.86 21.08 0.17
CA ASP A 2 2.53 21.42 -0.30
C ASP A 2 2.16 20.47 -1.46
N PHE A 3 1.14 19.64 -1.27
CA PHE A 3 0.75 18.65 -2.27
C PHE A 3 0.02 19.28 -3.47
N ASP A 4 -0.61 20.45 -3.30
CA ASP A 4 -1.24 21.18 -4.41
C ASP A 4 -0.17 21.80 -5.34
N LYS A 5 1.09 21.89 -4.89
CA LYS A 5 2.25 22.42 -5.61
C LYS A 5 3.43 21.44 -5.56
N ILE A 6 3.16 20.16 -5.79
CA ILE A 6 4.17 19.11 -5.60
C ILE A 6 5.42 19.31 -6.46
N ASP A 7 5.28 19.92 -7.65
CA ASP A 7 6.40 20.23 -8.55
C ASP A 7 7.40 21.24 -7.97
N ASP A 8 6.96 22.11 -7.05
CA ASP A 8 7.82 23.07 -6.33
C ASP A 8 8.70 22.39 -5.27
N HIS A 9 8.54 21.07 -5.07
CA HIS A 9 9.21 20.28 -4.06
C HIS A 9 10.02 19.12 -4.64
N ALA A 10 10.47 19.25 -5.90
CA ALA A 10 11.27 18.24 -6.59
C ALA A 10 12.51 17.79 -5.80
N GLU A 11 13.16 18.72 -5.12
CA GLU A 11 14.33 18.48 -4.29
C GLU A 11 14.07 17.50 -3.13
N ALA A 12 12.84 17.44 -2.63
CA ALA A 12 12.47 16.52 -1.55
C ALA A 12 12.48 15.05 -1.98
N PHE A 13 12.50 14.78 -3.30
CA PHE A 13 12.53 13.43 -3.88
C PHE A 13 13.90 13.07 -4.46
N GLY A 14 14.88 13.99 -4.44
CA GLY A 14 16.20 13.78 -5.00
C GLY A 14 17.01 12.71 -4.27
N GLY A 15 17.67 11.83 -5.02
CA GLY A 15 18.62 10.84 -4.48
C GLY A 15 18.01 9.62 -3.79
N ALA A 16 16.69 9.46 -3.81
CA ALA A 16 16.02 8.29 -3.25
C ALA A 16 15.86 7.19 -4.32
N ASP A 17 16.48 6.02 -4.12
CA ASP A 17 16.30 4.85 -5.00
C ASP A 17 14.92 4.18 -4.83
N VAL A 18 14.31 4.32 -3.65
CA VAL A 18 13.05 3.65 -3.26
C VAL A 18 12.07 4.66 -2.68
N HIS A 19 10.80 4.59 -3.10
CA HIS A 19 9.73 5.45 -2.61
C HIS A 19 8.53 4.64 -2.12
N PHE A 20 7.96 5.00 -0.96
CA PHE A 20 6.76 4.38 -0.42
C PHE A 20 5.60 5.38 -0.36
N SER A 21 4.58 5.16 -1.18
CA SER A 21 3.33 5.92 -1.13
C SER A 21 2.29 5.20 -0.28
N CYS A 22 2.16 5.67 0.96
CA CYS A 22 1.12 5.26 1.92
C CYS A 22 -0.01 6.31 2.04
N LEU A 23 -0.10 7.24 1.08
CA LEU A 23 -1.07 8.33 1.11
C LEU A 23 -2.49 7.80 0.83
N GLY A 24 -3.44 8.27 1.63
CA GLY A 24 -4.85 8.00 1.42
C GLY A 24 -5.72 8.73 2.42
N THR A 25 -6.96 8.98 2.03
CA THR A 25 -8.00 9.54 2.90
C THR A 25 -9.29 8.74 2.75
N THR A 26 -10.36 9.19 3.40
CA THR A 26 -11.68 8.57 3.26
C THR A 26 -12.69 9.61 2.80
N ARG A 27 -13.69 9.15 2.02
CA ARG A 27 -14.83 10.00 1.62
C ARG A 27 -15.51 10.68 2.81
N GLY A 28 -15.53 10.01 3.98
CA GLY A 28 -16.13 10.57 5.19
C GLY A 28 -15.37 11.79 5.75
N LYS A 29 -14.05 11.86 5.52
CA LYS A 29 -13.22 12.98 6.00
C LYS A 29 -13.09 14.11 4.98
N SER A 30 -12.97 13.78 3.70
CA SER A 30 -12.60 14.75 2.65
C SER A 30 -13.65 14.93 1.56
N GLY A 31 -14.80 14.25 1.67
CA GLY A 31 -15.78 14.22 0.59
C GLY A 31 -15.29 13.44 -0.63
N ALA A 32 -16.08 13.44 -1.71
CA ALA A 32 -15.72 12.70 -2.93
C ALA A 32 -14.55 13.33 -3.69
N GLU A 33 -14.57 14.67 -3.84
CA GLU A 33 -13.53 15.40 -4.55
C GLU A 33 -12.20 15.38 -3.79
N GLY A 34 -12.23 15.62 -2.48
CA GLY A 34 -11.01 15.57 -1.65
C GLY A 34 -10.43 14.15 -1.58
N PHE A 35 -11.28 13.11 -1.61
CA PHE A 35 -10.79 11.74 -1.73
C PHE A 35 -10.09 11.50 -3.07
N ARG A 36 -10.67 11.93 -4.20
CA ARG A 36 -10.00 11.81 -5.50
C ARG A 36 -8.69 12.61 -5.54
N ARG A 37 -8.69 13.83 -5.01
CA ARG A 37 -7.50 14.69 -4.97
C ARG A 37 -6.35 14.02 -4.21
N VAL A 38 -6.63 13.46 -3.05
CA VAL A 38 -5.60 12.80 -2.22
C VAL A 38 -5.19 11.45 -2.79
N ASP A 39 -6.15 10.56 -3.07
CA ASP A 39 -5.86 9.16 -3.42
C ASP A 39 -5.50 8.95 -4.90
N TYR A 40 -5.71 9.95 -5.76
CA TYR A 40 -5.31 9.92 -7.16
C TYR A 40 -4.36 11.07 -7.51
N ASP A 41 -4.80 12.33 -7.43
CA ASP A 41 -4.01 13.45 -7.97
C ASP A 41 -2.64 13.57 -7.27
N TYR A 42 -2.63 13.58 -5.94
CA TYR A 42 -1.39 13.68 -5.16
C TYR A 42 -0.52 12.43 -5.31
N VAL A 43 -1.11 11.24 -5.24
CA VAL A 43 -0.39 9.96 -5.37
C VAL A 43 0.30 9.85 -6.74
N VAL A 44 -0.41 10.18 -7.81
CA VAL A 44 0.11 10.16 -9.19
C VAL A 44 1.16 11.27 -9.39
N GLY A 45 0.92 12.47 -8.84
CA GLY A 45 1.88 13.57 -8.89
C GLY A 45 3.20 13.23 -8.20
N ILE A 46 3.14 12.66 -7.00
CA ILE A 46 4.30 12.16 -6.25
C ILE A 46 5.04 11.07 -7.02
N ALA A 47 4.31 10.09 -7.58
CA ALA A 47 4.91 9.03 -8.37
C ALA A 47 5.67 9.58 -9.59
N ARG A 48 5.07 10.52 -10.33
CA ARG A 48 5.72 11.18 -11.46
C ARG A 48 7.00 11.89 -11.03
N LEU A 49 6.95 12.63 -9.92
CA LEU A 49 8.09 13.41 -9.45
C LEU A 49 9.22 12.50 -8.93
N ALA A 50 8.90 11.48 -8.15
CA ALA A 50 9.84 10.43 -7.75
C ALA A 50 10.48 9.77 -8.98
N LYS A 51 9.65 9.50 -10.00
CA LYS A 51 10.01 9.22 -11.41
C LYS A 51 11.23 10.00 -11.88
N GLN A 52 10.96 11.30 -12.03
CA GLN A 52 11.88 12.28 -12.60
C GLN A 52 13.16 12.45 -11.76
N GLN A 53 13.09 12.20 -10.46
CA GLN A 53 14.23 12.29 -9.54
C GLN A 53 15.05 10.99 -9.43
N GLY A 54 14.75 9.98 -10.23
CA GLY A 54 15.55 8.75 -10.34
C GLY A 54 15.13 7.63 -9.41
N CYS A 55 13.93 7.68 -8.83
CA CYS A 55 13.37 6.57 -8.07
C CYS A 55 13.26 5.31 -8.96
N LYS A 56 13.92 4.24 -8.53
CA LYS A 56 13.93 2.95 -9.25
C LYS A 56 12.79 2.07 -8.81
N HIS A 57 12.54 1.99 -7.51
CA HIS A 57 11.53 1.13 -6.92
C HIS A 57 10.42 1.93 -6.23
N PHE A 58 9.21 1.89 -6.78
CA PHE A 58 8.05 2.55 -6.21
C PHE A 58 7.11 1.54 -5.54
N HIS A 59 6.72 1.82 -4.30
CA HIS A 59 5.75 1.04 -3.54
C HIS A 59 4.45 1.85 -3.39
N LEU A 60 3.32 1.25 -3.75
CA LEU A 60 2.01 1.87 -3.66
C LEU A 60 1.10 1.06 -2.74
N VAL A 61 0.62 1.68 -1.65
CA VAL A 61 -0.46 1.11 -0.83
C VAL A 61 -1.81 1.46 -1.45
N SER A 62 -2.41 0.47 -2.09
CA SER A 62 -3.75 0.51 -2.67
C SER A 62 -4.76 -0.16 -1.71
N SER A 63 -5.68 -0.96 -2.24
CA SER A 63 -6.68 -1.69 -1.46
C SER A 63 -7.17 -2.93 -2.19
N GLN A 64 -7.59 -3.92 -1.43
CA GLN A 64 -8.35 -5.05 -1.95
C GLN A 64 -9.60 -4.56 -2.71
N GLY A 65 -9.83 -5.12 -3.90
CA GLY A 65 -10.94 -4.73 -4.76
C GLY A 65 -10.72 -3.46 -5.61
N ALA A 66 -9.52 -2.87 -5.60
CA ALA A 66 -9.16 -1.79 -6.52
C ALA A 66 -9.41 -2.20 -7.98
N ASN A 67 -10.19 -1.39 -8.70
CA ASN A 67 -10.60 -1.65 -10.07
C ASN A 67 -11.01 -0.33 -10.73
N GLU A 68 -10.27 0.10 -11.75
CA GLU A 68 -10.50 1.37 -12.46
C GLU A 68 -11.87 1.47 -13.14
N ASN A 69 -12.51 0.32 -13.42
CA ASN A 69 -13.81 0.20 -14.06
C ASN A 69 -14.97 0.06 -13.04
N SER A 70 -14.69 0.19 -11.73
CA SER A 70 -15.73 0.09 -10.71
C SER A 70 -16.69 1.28 -10.76
N TYR A 71 -17.98 1.03 -10.49
CA TYR A 71 -19.00 2.07 -10.31
C TYR A 71 -18.89 2.76 -8.94
N PHE A 72 -18.16 2.17 -7.99
CA PHE A 72 -17.97 2.75 -6.65
C PHE A 72 -16.69 3.59 -6.59
N LEU A 73 -16.81 4.81 -6.07
CA LEU A 73 -15.72 5.79 -6.03
C LEU A 73 -14.40 5.25 -5.43
N TYR A 74 -14.47 4.56 -4.29
CA TYR A 74 -13.27 4.08 -3.59
C TYR A 74 -12.42 3.10 -4.43
N PRO A 75 -12.96 1.92 -4.83
CA PRO A 75 -12.20 0.99 -5.68
C PRO A 75 -11.87 1.57 -7.05
N GLN A 76 -12.71 2.46 -7.58
CA GLN A 76 -12.47 3.15 -8.85
C GLN A 76 -11.22 4.02 -8.79
N VAL A 77 -11.14 4.94 -7.83
CA VAL A 77 -10.00 5.87 -7.66
C VAL A 77 -8.72 5.10 -7.37
N LYS A 78 -8.76 4.10 -6.49
CA LYS A 78 -7.60 3.24 -6.21
C LYS A 78 -7.13 2.51 -7.46
N GLY A 79 -8.03 1.88 -8.21
CA GLY A 79 -7.68 1.20 -9.47
C GLY A 79 -7.13 2.16 -10.54
N GLN A 80 -7.71 3.37 -10.66
CA GLN A 80 -7.21 4.39 -11.57
C GLN A 80 -5.77 4.82 -11.19
N SER A 81 -5.47 4.97 -9.90
CA SER A 81 -4.13 5.33 -9.43
C SER A 81 -3.11 4.23 -9.77
N GLU A 82 -3.46 2.97 -9.57
CA GLU A 82 -2.63 1.82 -9.96
C GLU A 82 -2.34 1.80 -11.46
N ALA A 83 -3.37 2.00 -12.29
CA ALA A 83 -3.23 2.01 -13.73
C ALA A 83 -2.36 3.18 -14.23
N ALA A 84 -2.52 4.37 -13.63
CA ALA A 84 -1.71 5.53 -13.96
C ALA A 84 -0.23 5.31 -13.61
N ILE A 85 0.07 4.78 -12.43
CA ILE A 85 1.45 4.54 -11.96
C ILE A 85 2.10 3.38 -12.72
N THR A 86 1.34 2.33 -13.07
CA THR A 86 1.84 1.23 -13.90
C THR A 86 2.35 1.72 -15.26
N LYS A 87 1.66 2.71 -15.87
CA LYS A 87 2.07 3.33 -17.14
C LYS A 87 3.35 4.17 -17.04
N MET A 88 3.81 4.52 -15.84
CA MET A 88 5.06 5.28 -15.65
C MET A 88 6.31 4.41 -15.79
N SER A 89 6.15 3.08 -15.84
CA SER A 89 7.25 2.13 -16.09
C SER A 89 8.45 2.35 -15.17
N PHE A 90 8.21 2.34 -13.86
CA PHE A 90 9.27 2.19 -12.88
C PHE A 90 10.10 0.93 -13.16
N ASP A 91 11.37 0.96 -12.77
CA ASP A 91 12.26 -0.20 -12.90
C ASP A 91 11.68 -1.35 -12.07
N ARG A 92 11.10 -1.00 -10.92
CA ARG A 92 10.25 -1.87 -10.13
C ARG A 92 9.07 -1.11 -9.51
N LEU A 93 7.88 -1.68 -9.59
CA LEU A 93 6.64 -1.18 -9.01
C LEU A 93 5.98 -2.30 -8.20
N SER A 94 5.81 -2.07 -6.90
CA SER A 94 5.10 -2.99 -6.01
C SER A 94 3.81 -2.36 -5.51
N ILE A 95 2.67 -2.93 -5.90
CA ILE A 95 1.35 -2.47 -5.51
C ILE A 95 0.80 -3.42 -4.46
N TYR A 96 0.46 -2.89 -3.29
CA TYR A 96 -0.09 -3.65 -2.18
C TYR A 96 -1.60 -3.44 -2.12
N ARG A 97 -2.38 -4.52 -2.14
CA ARG A 97 -3.83 -4.50 -2.01
C ARG A 97 -4.24 -5.15 -0.68
N PRO A 98 -3.99 -4.47 0.46
CA PRO A 98 -4.40 -4.97 1.77
C PRO A 98 -5.93 -5.03 1.88
N ALA A 99 -6.42 -5.88 2.78
CA ALA A 99 -7.80 -5.88 3.23
C ALA A 99 -8.05 -4.70 4.19
N VAL A 100 -8.93 -4.84 5.18
CA VAL A 100 -9.18 -3.77 6.16
C VAL A 100 -7.96 -3.61 7.07
N LEU A 101 -7.33 -2.43 7.03
CA LEU A 101 -6.20 -2.12 7.91
C LEU A 101 -6.66 -2.05 9.37
N MET A 102 -6.00 -2.81 10.25
CA MET A 102 -6.22 -2.72 11.70
C MET A 102 -5.30 -1.65 12.29
N VAL A 103 -5.89 -0.58 12.82
CA VAL A 103 -5.16 0.53 13.43
C VAL A 103 -5.67 0.74 14.86
N ASP A 104 -4.79 0.77 15.86
CA ASP A 104 -5.16 1.12 17.25
C ASP A 104 -5.15 2.64 17.47
N ARG A 105 -6.02 3.36 16.78
CA ARG A 105 -6.22 4.82 16.99
C ARG A 105 -7.71 5.14 17.01
N ALA A 106 -8.12 6.27 17.58
CA ALA A 106 -9.55 6.66 17.71
C ALA A 106 -10.34 6.63 16.37
N GLU A 107 -9.66 6.79 15.24
CA GLU A 107 -10.22 6.70 13.88
C GLU A 107 -10.61 5.26 13.47
N SER A 108 -10.07 4.25 14.15
CA SER A 108 -10.42 2.85 13.94
C SER A 108 -11.88 2.60 14.23
N ARG A 109 -12.48 3.30 15.20
CA ARG A 109 -13.91 3.20 15.51
C ARG A 109 -14.79 3.66 14.34
N THR A 110 -14.30 4.56 13.48
CA THR A 110 -15.01 5.03 12.28
C THR A 110 -14.83 4.07 11.11
N LEU A 111 -13.60 3.56 10.92
CA LEU A 111 -13.26 2.57 9.91
C LEU A 111 -13.93 1.21 10.19
N GLU A 112 -13.97 0.79 11.45
CA GLU A 112 -14.65 -0.39 11.97
C GLU A 112 -16.17 -0.26 11.76
N ARG A 113 -16.74 0.93 11.89
CA ARG A 113 -18.17 1.18 11.64
C ARG A 113 -18.51 1.07 10.15
N LEU A 114 -17.63 1.55 9.27
CA LEU A 114 -17.77 1.40 7.81
C LEU A 114 -17.54 -0.05 7.36
N ALA A 115 -16.50 -0.70 7.89
CA ALA A 115 -16.21 -2.12 7.68
C ALA A 115 -17.39 -2.97 8.18
N ARG A 116 -17.94 -2.73 9.37
CA ARG A 116 -19.15 -3.40 9.88
C ARG A 116 -20.40 -3.14 9.04
N THR A 117 -20.48 -2.02 8.33
CA THR A 117 -21.63 -1.71 7.46
C THR A 117 -21.54 -2.45 6.13
N ILE A 118 -20.33 -2.62 5.59
CA ILE A 118 -20.08 -3.29 4.31
C ILE A 118 -19.89 -4.80 4.48
N LEU A 119 -19.40 -5.22 5.65
CA LEU A 119 -18.92 -6.56 5.95
C LEU A 119 -19.68 -7.06 7.16
N SER A 120 -20.82 -7.67 6.87
CA SER A 120 -21.72 -8.25 7.86
C SER A 120 -20.98 -9.26 8.76
N TYR A 121 -21.44 -9.29 10.00
CA TYR A 121 -21.01 -10.08 11.17
C TYR A 121 -20.77 -11.59 10.92
N THR A 122 -21.18 -12.13 9.77
CA THR A 122 -21.08 -13.55 9.41
C THR A 122 -19.74 -13.96 8.81
N ILE A 123 -18.99 -13.06 8.16
CA ILE A 123 -17.74 -13.41 7.44
C ILE A 123 -16.50 -13.39 8.34
N GLN A 124 -16.52 -12.60 9.43
CA GLN A 124 -15.39 -12.47 10.38
C GLN A 124 -14.95 -13.79 11.05
N ARG A 125 -15.84 -14.78 11.18
CA ARG A 125 -15.52 -16.05 11.84
C ARG A 125 -14.85 -17.09 10.92
N ILE A 126 -14.80 -16.84 9.60
CA ILE A 126 -14.43 -17.88 8.62
C ILE A 126 -13.01 -17.67 8.05
N ALA A 127 -12.50 -16.44 7.95
CA ALA A 127 -11.11 -16.19 7.53
C ALA A 127 -10.60 -14.79 7.96
N PRO A 128 -9.85 -14.65 9.07
CA PRO A 128 -9.37 -13.34 9.54
C PRO A 128 -8.36 -12.69 8.57
N GLU A 129 -7.54 -13.50 7.87
CA GLU A 129 -6.56 -13.07 6.88
C GLU A 129 -7.17 -12.56 5.58
N TRP A 130 -8.42 -12.86 5.26
CA TRP A 130 -9.07 -12.26 4.08
C TRP A 130 -9.65 -10.89 4.37
N LEU A 131 -9.85 -10.61 5.66
CA LEU A 131 -10.68 -9.52 6.10
C LEU A 131 -9.87 -8.35 6.62
N THR A 132 -8.72 -8.65 7.19
CA THR A 132 -7.90 -7.66 7.89
C THR A 132 -6.44 -7.77 7.51
N THR A 133 -5.73 -6.66 7.67
CA THR A 133 -4.28 -6.58 7.50
C THR A 133 -3.73 -5.74 8.64
N PRO A 134 -3.00 -6.33 9.58
CA PRO A 134 -2.27 -5.57 10.58
C PRO A 134 -1.25 -4.63 9.91
N ILE A 135 -1.11 -3.40 10.41
CA ILE A 135 -0.22 -2.40 9.83
C ILE A 135 1.26 -2.79 9.94
N ASP A 136 1.63 -3.51 10.99
CA ASP A 136 2.97 -4.05 11.21
C ASP A 136 3.31 -5.15 10.20
N VAL A 137 2.34 -6.01 9.87
CA VAL A 137 2.47 -7.02 8.81
C VAL A 137 2.67 -6.36 7.45
N LEU A 138 1.85 -5.36 7.11
CA LEU A 138 1.99 -4.61 5.87
C LEU A 138 3.35 -3.89 5.80
N GLY A 139 3.74 -3.16 6.85
CA GLY A 139 5.01 -2.46 6.92
C GLY A 139 6.20 -3.40 6.79
N ARG A 140 6.18 -4.54 7.49
CA ARG A 140 7.19 -5.60 7.36
C ARG A 140 7.25 -6.10 5.93
N ALA A 141 6.13 -6.50 5.33
CA ALA A 141 6.08 -6.98 3.96
C ALA A 141 6.66 -5.96 2.95
N MET A 142 6.35 -4.68 3.12
CA MET A 142 6.87 -3.59 2.28
C MET A 142 8.40 -3.46 2.39
N CYS A 143 8.92 -3.42 3.62
CA CYS A 143 10.37 -3.36 3.86
C CYS A 143 11.09 -4.57 3.28
N LEU A 144 10.59 -5.79 3.53
CA LEU A 144 11.21 -7.02 3.02
C LEU A 144 11.21 -7.10 1.50
N ASN A 145 10.09 -6.70 0.89
CA ASN A 145 9.96 -6.74 -0.55
C ASN A 145 10.96 -5.81 -1.24
N SER A 146 11.36 -4.71 -0.58
CA SER A 146 12.34 -3.73 -1.09
C SER A 146 13.71 -4.37 -1.34
N PHE A 147 14.08 -5.38 -0.55
CA PHE A 147 15.37 -6.08 -0.65
C PHE A 147 15.28 -7.40 -1.43
N THR A 148 14.07 -7.84 -1.80
CA THR A 148 13.88 -9.09 -2.53
C THR A 148 14.33 -8.92 -3.97
N LYS A 149 15.25 -9.78 -4.44
CA LYS A 149 15.73 -9.81 -5.84
C LYS A 149 14.80 -10.67 -6.71
N ASP A 150 14.98 -10.58 -8.03
CA ASP A 150 14.33 -11.45 -9.03
C ASP A 150 12.79 -11.39 -9.03
N ARG A 151 12.26 -10.18 -8.82
CA ARG A 151 10.83 -9.88 -8.92
C ARG A 151 10.52 -9.21 -10.26
N PRO A 152 9.29 -9.36 -10.78
CA PRO A 152 8.88 -8.67 -12.00
C PRO A 152 8.90 -7.15 -11.81
N ASN A 153 9.05 -6.42 -12.91
CA ASN A 153 9.05 -4.94 -12.89
C ASN A 153 7.74 -4.37 -12.34
N VAL A 154 6.62 -5.08 -12.47
CA VAL A 154 5.36 -4.72 -11.84
C VAL A 154 4.83 -5.94 -11.09
N GLU A 155 4.58 -5.79 -9.80
CA GLU A 155 3.96 -6.81 -8.96
C GLU A 155 2.75 -6.23 -8.21
N ILE A 156 1.66 -7.00 -8.20
CA ILE A 156 0.46 -6.69 -7.42
C ILE A 156 0.34 -7.78 -6.35
N LEU A 157 0.40 -7.36 -5.11
CA LEU A 157 0.40 -8.21 -3.92
C LEU A 157 -0.96 -8.11 -3.25
N ASP A 158 -1.77 -9.17 -3.38
CA ASP A 158 -3.01 -9.30 -2.62
C ASP A 158 -2.74 -9.51 -1.13
N ASN A 159 -3.80 -9.54 -0.33
CA ASN A 159 -3.65 -9.64 1.12
C ASN A 159 -2.88 -10.89 1.56
N HIS A 160 -3.11 -12.04 0.92
CA HIS A 160 -2.42 -13.28 1.25
C HIS A 160 -0.93 -13.23 0.86
N ALA A 161 -0.58 -12.60 -0.26
CA ALA A 161 0.80 -12.36 -0.63
C ALA A 161 1.53 -11.41 0.34
N ILE A 162 0.82 -10.43 0.92
CA ILE A 162 1.35 -9.54 1.96
C ILE A 162 1.73 -10.34 3.21
N PHE A 163 0.84 -11.21 3.71
CA PHE A 163 1.13 -12.08 4.86
C PHE A 163 2.31 -13.02 4.58
N ARG A 164 2.31 -13.71 3.43
CA ARG A 164 3.41 -14.60 3.05
C ARG A 164 4.76 -13.89 3.00
N LEU A 165 4.81 -12.67 2.46
CA LEU A 165 6.04 -11.88 2.46
C LEU A 165 6.50 -11.53 3.87
N ALA A 166 5.58 -11.17 4.77
CA ALA A 166 5.90 -10.84 6.15
C ALA A 166 6.42 -12.05 6.94
N GLU A 167 5.91 -13.26 6.65
CA GLU A 167 6.29 -14.51 7.31
C GLU A 167 7.59 -15.14 6.79
N GLN A 168 7.98 -14.88 5.54
CA GLN A 168 9.17 -15.50 4.93
C GLN A 168 10.49 -15.20 5.66
N GLN A 169 10.59 -14.11 6.44
CA GLN A 169 11.79 -13.82 7.23
C GLN A 169 11.73 -14.24 8.71
N SER A 170 10.56 -14.46 9.31
CA SER A 170 10.51 -14.99 10.68
C SER A 170 11.14 -16.40 10.74
N ASN A 171 11.02 -17.16 9.65
CA ASN A 171 11.69 -18.45 9.49
C ASN A 171 13.20 -18.33 9.17
N SER A 172 13.68 -17.24 8.58
CA SER A 172 15.13 -17.06 8.34
C SER A 172 15.89 -16.55 9.57
N GLU A 173 15.24 -15.74 10.43
CA GLU A 173 15.84 -15.28 11.70
C GLU A 173 15.85 -16.37 12.77
N SER A 174 14.86 -17.26 12.78
CA SER A 174 14.79 -18.39 13.72
C SER A 174 15.79 -19.52 13.41
N ASP A 175 16.24 -19.66 12.15
CA ASP A 175 17.32 -20.58 11.79
C ASP A 175 18.70 -20.04 12.17
N GLN A 176 18.96 -18.73 11.99
CA GLN A 176 20.23 -18.11 12.39
C GLN A 176 20.44 -18.05 13.91
N SER A 177 19.36 -17.91 14.69
CA SER A 177 19.40 -17.98 16.16
C SER A 177 19.74 -19.38 16.68
N LYS A 178 19.46 -20.45 15.95
CA LYS A 178 19.82 -21.82 16.36
C LYS A 178 21.30 -22.10 16.09
N THR A 179 21.86 -21.62 14.98
CA THR A 179 23.28 -21.82 14.64
C THR A 179 24.23 -21.07 15.56
N THR A 180 23.79 -19.97 16.19
CA THR A 180 24.63 -19.17 17.10
C THR A 180 24.67 -19.73 18.53
N ASN A 181 23.75 -20.63 18.90
CA ASN A 181 23.72 -21.29 20.22
C ASN A 181 24.36 -22.71 20.22
N GLU A 182 24.94 -23.15 19.09
CA GLU A 182 25.68 -24.42 18.96
C GLU A 182 27.20 -24.22 18.77
N LEU A 183 27.72 -22.99 18.96
CA LEU A 183 29.14 -22.64 18.99
C LEU A 183 29.53 -22.08 20.37
#